data_AF-D3ATL3-F1
#
_entry.id   AF-D3ATL3-F1
#
_cell.length_a   1.000
_cell.length_b   1.000
_cell.length_c   1.000
_cell.angle_alpha   90.00
_cell.angle_beta   90.00
_cell.angle_gamma   90.00
#
_symmetry.space_group_name_H-M   'P 1'
#
loop_
_entity.id
_entity.type
_entity.pdbx_description
1 polymer ?
#
loop_
_entity_poly.entity_id
_entity_poly.type
_entity_poly.pdbx_seq_one_letter_code
_entity_poly.pdbx_strand_id
1 'polypeptide(L)' 'MRLIMNNVERIAEDDVQIRKLMAAGFEPLGEAACEEKAALKPELEKMKVEELKALAKEKGIEGAASLTKDELQAVLKEVV' A
#
# COMPACT_ATOMS: atom_id res chain seq x y z
N MET A 1 -19.98 7.89 -0.79
CA MET A 1 -18.65 7.29 -0.52
C MET A 1 -18.60 6.79 0.91
N ARG A 2 -18.07 5.58 1.15
CA ARG A 2 -17.90 5.07 2.52
C ARG A 2 -16.46 5.37 2.97
N LEU A 3 -16.28 5.76 4.23
CA LEU A 3 -14.97 5.98 4.85
C LEU A 3 -14.90 5.24 6.18
N ILE A 4 -13.72 4.78 6.57
CA ILE A 4 -13.47 4.04 7.81
C ILE A 4 -12.36 4.70 8.62
N MET A 5 -12.50 4.67 9.94
CA MET A 5 -11.43 5.02 10.86
C MET A 5 -11.43 4.01 12.00
N ASN A 6 -10.37 3.21 12.10
CA ASN A 6 -10.30 2.06 13.01
C ASN A 6 -11.51 1.13 12.85
N ASN A 7 -12.39 1.10 13.84
CA ASN A 7 -13.59 0.24 13.89
C ASN A 7 -14.89 1.02 13.64
N VAL A 8 -14.78 2.26 13.12
CA VAL A 8 -15.91 3.17 12.88
C VAL A 8 -16.05 3.44 11.39
N GLU A 9 -17.22 3.11 10.85
CA GLU A 9 -17.58 3.40 9.45
C GLU A 9 -18.48 4.64 9.37
N ARG A 10 -18.27 5.46 8.34
CA ARG A 10 -19.05 6.65 8.00
C ARG A 10 -19.39 6.67 6.53
N ILE A 11 -20.65 6.96 6.23
CA ILE A 11 -21.12 7.20 4.86
C ILE A 11 -21.12 8.70 4.65
N ALA A 12 -20.42 9.16 3.62
CA ALA A 12 -20.39 10.56 3.20
C ALA A 12 -20.99 10.67 1.81
N GLU A 13 -21.96 11.56 1.66
CA GLU A 13 -22.65 11.79 0.38
C GLU A 13 -22.07 13.00 -0.35
N ASP A 14 -21.52 13.97 0.39
CA ASP A 14 -20.95 15.21 -0.15
C ASP A 14 -19.41 15.25 -0.12
N ASP A 15 -18.78 15.83 -1.15
CA ASP A 15 -17.33 16.10 -1.20
C ASP A 15 -16.79 16.87 0.00
N VAL A 16 -17.59 17.78 0.57
CA VAL A 16 -17.23 18.55 1.76
C VAL A 16 -17.09 17.65 2.99
N GLN A 17 -17.99 16.67 3.13
CA GLN A 17 -17.94 15.69 4.21
C GLN A 17 -16.75 14.75 4.03
N ILE A 18 -16.51 14.29 2.80
CA ILE A 18 -15.38 13.42 2.46
C ILE A 18 -14.06 14.10 2.84
N ARG A 19 -13.84 15.37 2.44
CA ARG A 19 -12.62 16.13 2.79
C ARG A 19 -12.44 16.31 4.29
N LYS A 20 -13.52 16.60 5.03
CA LYS A 20 -13.46 16.71 6.49
C LYS A 20 -13.12 15.38 7.16
N LEU A 21 -13.70 14.29 6.68
CA LEU A 21 -13.45 12.94 7.20
C LEU A 21 -12.01 12.50 6.87
N MET A 22 -11.54 12.72 5.65
CA MET A 22 -10.13 12.49 5.29
C MET A 22 -9.17 13.32 6.15
N ALA A 23 -9.46 14.61 6.37
CA ALA A 23 -8.66 15.46 7.26
C ALA A 23 -8.70 15.01 8.73
N ALA A 24 -9.77 14.32 9.14
CA ALA A 24 -9.91 13.73 10.47
C ALA A 24 -9.24 12.35 10.61
N GLY A 25 -8.69 11.80 9.51
CA GLY A 25 -8.01 10.50 9.50
C GLY A 25 -8.92 9.32 9.12
N PHE A 26 -10.05 9.58 8.46
CA PHE A 26 -10.85 8.52 7.85
C PHE A 26 -10.31 8.18 6.46
N GLU A 27 -10.05 6.89 6.25
CA GLU A 27 -9.62 6.35 4.97
C GLU A 27 -10.85 6.00 4.12
N PRO A 28 -10.85 6.26 2.80
CA PRO A 28 -11.94 5.84 1.95
C PRO A 28 -12.05 4.30 1.94
N LEU A 29 -13.24 3.78 2.21
CA LEU A 29 -13.55 2.36 2.22
C LEU A 29 -14.56 2.05 1.11
N GLY A 30 -14.14 1.28 0.10
CA GLY A 30 -14.92 1.00 -1.11
C GLY A 30 -14.41 1.77 -2.32
N GLU A 31 -14.76 1.29 -3.52
CA GLU A 31 -14.34 1.62 -4.91
C GLU A 31 -13.20 2.65 -5.14
N ALA A 32 -13.18 3.81 -4.50
CA ALA A 32 -12.04 4.73 -4.46
C ALA A 32 -10.80 4.18 -3.70
N ALA A 33 -10.98 3.24 -2.78
CA ALA A 33 -9.88 2.50 -2.13
C ALA A 33 -9.17 1.53 -3.10
N CYS A 34 -9.76 1.27 -4.27
CA CYS A 34 -9.18 0.39 -5.27
C CYS A 34 -7.88 0.96 -5.85
N GLU A 35 -7.64 2.27 -5.78
CA GLU A 35 -6.37 2.84 -6.24
C GLU A 35 -5.30 2.89 -5.14
N GLU A 36 -5.66 2.99 -3.86
CA GLU A 36 -4.66 3.14 -2.79
C GLU A 36 -4.27 1.81 -2.12
N LYS A 37 -5.18 0.84 -1.97
CA LYS A 37 -4.78 -0.55 -1.61
C LYS A 37 -4.20 -1.33 -2.77
N ALA A 38 -4.43 -0.86 -4.00
CA ALA A 38 -3.65 -1.29 -5.15
C ALA A 38 -2.46 -0.36 -5.42
N ALA A 39 -2.00 0.49 -4.48
CA ALA A 39 -0.73 1.23 -4.57
C ALA A 39 0.44 0.48 -3.91
N LEU A 40 0.17 -0.34 -2.90
CA LEU A 40 1.18 -1.25 -2.31
C LEU A 40 1.68 -2.32 -3.30
N LYS A 41 0.81 -2.76 -4.22
CA LYS A 41 1.17 -3.72 -5.29
C LYS A 41 2.11 -3.13 -6.36
N PRO A 42 1.85 -1.93 -6.92
CA PRO A 42 2.67 -1.31 -7.93
C PRO A 42 3.86 -0.53 -7.37
N GLU A 43 3.95 -0.21 -6.07
CA GLU A 43 5.17 0.41 -5.52
C GLU A 43 6.36 -0.52 -5.65
N LEU A 44 6.21 -1.81 -5.32
CA LEU A 44 7.27 -2.80 -5.54
C LEU A 44 7.53 -3.07 -7.04
N GLU A 45 6.53 -2.95 -7.91
CA GLU A 45 6.70 -3.12 -9.37
C GLU A 45 7.36 -1.92 -10.06
N LYS A 46 7.12 -0.71 -9.55
CA LYS A 46 7.71 0.55 -10.01
C LYS A 46 9.09 0.81 -9.42
N MET A 47 9.42 0.23 -8.27
CA MET A 47 10.76 0.33 -7.68
C MET A 47 11.80 -0.40 -8.52
N LYS A 48 12.98 0.22 -8.64
CA LYS A 48 14.13 -0.39 -9.31
C LYS A 48 14.57 -1.64 -8.56
N VAL A 49 15.16 -2.59 -9.30
CA VAL A 49 15.79 -3.79 -8.74
C VAL A 49 16.78 -3.45 -7.63
N GLU A 50 17.45 -2.31 -7.72
CA GLU A 50 18.38 -1.79 -6.71
C GLU A 50 17.70 -1.45 -5.38
N GLU A 51 16.53 -0.81 -5.41
CA GLU A 51 15.75 -0.49 -4.20
C GLU A 51 15.11 -1.75 -3.60
N LEU A 52 14.61 -2.65 -4.45
CA LEU A 52 14.11 -3.95 -4.00
C LEU A 52 15.21 -4.76 -3.29
N LYS A 53 16.44 -4.75 -3.82
CA LYS A 53 17.58 -5.39 -3.18
C LYS A 53 17.97 -4.73 -1.86
N ALA A 54 17.90 -3.40 -1.78
CA ALA A 54 18.19 -2.66 -0.56
C ALA A 54 17.16 -2.98 0.54
N LEU A 55 15.87 -2.94 0.21
CA LEU A 55 14.78 -3.33 1.10
C LEU A 55 14.92 -4.78 1.55
N ALA A 56 15.20 -5.70 0.63
CA ALA A 56 15.33 -7.10 0.97
C ALA A 56 16.54 -7.36 1.89
N LYS A 57 17.66 -6.68 1.67
CA LYS A 57 18.83 -6.73 2.55
C LYS A 57 18.52 -6.14 3.93
N GLU A 58 17.77 -5.04 4.01
CA GLU A 58 17.35 -4.42 5.26
C GLU A 58 16.37 -5.31 6.05
N LYS A 59 15.52 -6.05 5.33
CA LYS A 59 14.61 -7.06 5.89
C LYS A 59 15.30 -8.37 6.29
N GLY A 60 16.62 -8.50 6.06
CA GLY A 60 17.39 -9.69 6.40
C GLY A 60 17.23 -10.86 5.40
N ILE A 61 16.77 -10.59 4.18
CA ILE A 61 16.67 -11.59 3.11
C ILE A 61 18.07 -11.78 2.51
N GLU A 62 18.80 -12.73 3.09
CA GLU A 62 20.08 -13.18 2.55
C GLU A 62 19.86 -13.90 1.21
N GLY A 63 20.55 -13.45 0.16
CA GLY A 63 20.34 -13.94 -1.20
C GLY A 63 19.49 -13.03 -2.10
N ALA A 64 18.95 -11.93 -1.55
CA ALA A 64 18.27 -10.88 -2.31
C ALA A 64 19.05 -10.39 -3.54
N ALA A 65 20.38 -10.33 -3.48
CA ALA A 65 21.21 -9.91 -4.62
C ALA A 65 21.24 -10.92 -5.77
N SER A 66 21.01 -12.20 -5.47
CA SER A 66 20.97 -13.32 -6.42
C SER A 66 19.57 -13.61 -6.96
N LEU A 67 18.53 -13.09 -6.29
CA LEU A 67 17.14 -13.22 -6.71
C LEU A 67 16.82 -12.28 -7.88
N THR A 68 15.92 -12.74 -8.75
CA THR A 68 15.41 -11.94 -9.88
C THR A 68 14.44 -10.87 -9.38
N LYS A 69 14.17 -9.84 -10.22
CA LYS A 69 13.25 -8.75 -9.87
C LYS A 69 11.90 -9.31 -9.37
N ASP A 70 11.35 -10.29 -10.07
CA ASP A 70 10.07 -10.91 -9.76
C ASP A 70 10.09 -11.63 -8.40
N GLU A 71 11.14 -12.42 -8.13
CA GLU A 71 11.28 -13.12 -6.85
C GLU A 71 11.52 -12.18 -5.67
N LEU A 72 12.33 -11.13 -5.84
CA LEU A 72 12.51 -10.08 -4.84
C LEU A 72 11.17 -9.43 -4.47
N GLN A 73 10.35 -9.15 -5.48
CA GLN A 73 9.03 -8.57 -5.26
C GLN A 73 8.08 -9.53 -4.58
N ALA A 74 8.09 -10.81 -4.95
CA ALA A 74 7.26 -11.83 -4.30
C ALA A 74 7.62 -11.97 -2.81
N VAL A 75 8.91 -12.14 -2.50
CA VAL A 75 9.37 -12.29 -1.11
C VAL A 75 9.09 -11.03 -0.29
N LEU A 76 9.31 -9.83 -0.85
CA LEU A 76 8.98 -8.57 -0.16
C LEU A 76 7.47 -8.39 0.04
N LYS A 77 6.64 -8.89 -0.87
CA LYS A 77 5.17 -8.92 -0.72
C LYS A 77 4.70 -9.92 0.34
N GLU A 78 5.43 -11.01 0.57
CA GLU A 78 5.08 -12.00 1.61
C GLU A 78 5.51 -11.58 3.02
N VAL A 79 6.50 -10.69 3.14
CA VAL A 79 7.03 -10.19 4.43
C VAL A 79 6.28 -8.96 4.95
N VAL A 80 5.47 -8.31 4.12
CA VAL A 80 4.61 -7.14 4.45
C VAL A 80 3.17 -7.58 4.68
#